data_AF-A0A662F2T0-F1
#
_entry.id   AF-A0A662F2T0-F1
#
_cell.length_a   1.000
_cell.length_b   1.000
_cell.length_c   1.000
_cell.angle_alpha   90.00
_cell.angle_beta   90.00
_cell.angle_gamma   90.00
#
_symmetry.space_group_name_H-M   'P 1'
#
loop_
_entity.id
_entity.type
_entity.pdbx_description
1 polymer ?
#
loop_
_entity_poly.entity_id
_entity_poly.type
_entity_poly.pdbx_seq_one_letter_code
_entity_poly.pdbx_strand_id
1 'polypeptide(L)'
;MGNAKYTLASGMKRVDIACYDAVQSVVDGTFKGGVHSLGLKEGGVGISGIKELLDFMDFGIKAGAIKASDTYQIIANWASNRAAIPYWIWEAIDELKAGILDGSIQVPTADTRDQMLAVRAQYPLER
;
A
#
# COMPACT_ATOMS: atom_id res chain seq x y z
N MET A 1 4.45 10.28 15.60
CA MET A 1 4.91 9.54 14.41
C MET A 1 6.41 9.27 14.57
N GLY A 2 6.92 8.11 14.17
CA GLY A 2 8.36 7.83 14.26
C GLY A 2 9.18 8.71 13.29
N ASN A 3 10.47 8.90 13.55
CA ASN A 3 11.38 9.68 12.69
C ASN A 3 11.82 8.94 11.41
N ALA A 4 10.98 8.04 10.88
CA ALA A 4 11.21 7.18 9.70
C ALA A 4 12.48 6.31 9.74
N LYS A 5 13.02 6.02 10.93
CA LYS A 5 14.31 5.33 11.09
C LYS A 5 14.26 3.80 10.94
N TYR A 6 13.10 3.19 11.17
CA TYR A 6 12.95 1.72 11.20
C TYR A 6 11.84 1.18 10.28
N THR A 7 11.08 2.06 9.62
CA THR A 7 9.99 1.67 8.71
C THR A 7 10.51 1.69 7.28
N LEU A 8 10.63 0.52 6.65
CA LEU A 8 11.14 0.37 5.27
C LEU A 8 10.10 0.76 4.21
N ALA A 9 8.88 0.32 4.45
CA ALA A 9 7.71 0.57 3.64
C ALA A 9 6.44 0.35 4.47
N SER A 10 5.34 0.87 3.98
CA SER A 10 3.99 0.64 4.48
C SER A 10 3.15 0.02 3.36
N GLY A 11 2.35 -0.97 3.72
CA GLY A 11 1.25 -1.42 2.87
C GLY A 11 0.19 -0.33 2.79
N MET A 12 -0.09 0.14 1.58
CA MET A 12 -1.13 1.10 1.32
C MET A 12 -2.46 0.38 1.15
N LYS A 13 -3.49 0.88 1.83
CA LYS A 13 -4.89 0.51 1.58
C LYS A 13 -5.72 1.79 1.47
N ARG A 14 -6.20 2.08 0.27
CA ARG A 14 -6.89 3.34 -0.08
C ARG A 14 -8.38 3.30 0.28
N VAL A 15 -8.66 3.12 1.56
CA VAL A 15 -10.04 3.19 2.09
C VAL A 15 -10.61 4.59 1.90
N ASP A 16 -9.75 5.62 1.90
CA ASP A 16 -10.12 7.00 1.56
C ASP A 16 -10.72 7.11 0.16
N ILE A 17 -10.11 6.47 -0.85
CA ILE A 17 -10.66 6.41 -2.21
C ILE A 17 -11.99 5.65 -2.21
N ALA A 18 -12.05 4.47 -1.59
CA ALA A 18 -13.28 3.67 -1.56
C ALA A 18 -14.46 4.44 -0.93
N CYS A 19 -14.22 5.17 0.17
CA CYS A 19 -15.24 6.00 0.80
C CYS A 19 -15.65 7.19 -0.09
N TYR A 20 -14.67 7.86 -0.70
CA TYR A 20 -14.93 8.99 -1.59
C TYR A 20 -15.77 8.56 -2.80
N ASP A 21 -15.35 7.51 -3.50
CA ASP A 21 -16.03 7.00 -4.71
C ASP A 21 -17.46 6.54 -4.40
N ALA A 22 -17.66 5.88 -3.24
CA ALA A 22 -18.98 5.45 -2.81
C ALA A 22 -19.92 6.65 -2.60
N VAL A 23 -19.47 7.68 -1.87
CA VAL A 23 -20.26 8.91 -1.65
C VAL A 23 -20.49 9.65 -2.96
N GLN A 24 -19.45 9.80 -3.78
CA GLN A 24 -19.54 10.47 -5.07
C GLN A 24 -20.56 9.80 -5.99
N SER A 25 -20.58 8.47 -6.07
CA SER A 25 -21.55 7.75 -6.91
C SER A 25 -23.01 7.98 -6.49
N VAL A 26 -23.27 8.20 -5.19
CA VAL A 26 -24.61 8.56 -4.70
C VAL A 26 -24.96 9.99 -5.13
N VAL A 27 -24.04 10.93 -4.93
CA VAL A 27 -24.20 12.34 -5.34
C VAL A 27 -24.46 12.45 -6.84
N ASP A 28 -23.72 11.69 -7.64
CA ASP A 28 -23.81 11.68 -9.10
C ASP A 28 -25.01 10.86 -9.62
N GLY A 29 -25.77 10.19 -8.75
CA GLY A 29 -26.90 9.35 -9.12
C GLY A 29 -26.52 8.07 -9.87
N THR A 30 -25.26 7.64 -9.78
CA THR A 30 -24.68 6.49 -10.49
C THR A 30 -24.42 5.27 -9.60
N PHE A 31 -24.82 5.32 -8.32
CA PHE A 31 -24.57 4.27 -7.34
C PHE A 31 -25.05 2.88 -7.83
N LYS A 32 -24.18 1.89 -7.69
CA LYS A 32 -24.47 0.48 -7.95
C LYS A 32 -24.07 -0.37 -6.75
N GLY A 33 -25.05 -1.07 -6.18
CA GLY A 33 -24.79 -2.07 -5.13
C GLY A 33 -24.01 -3.26 -5.67
N GLY A 34 -23.28 -3.94 -4.79
CA GLY A 34 -22.47 -5.10 -5.13
C GLY A 34 -21.13 -5.12 -4.40
N VAL A 35 -20.29 -6.10 -4.75
CA VAL A 35 -18.91 -6.19 -4.28
C VAL A 35 -18.00 -5.45 -5.25
N HIS A 36 -17.19 -4.54 -4.71
CA HIS A 36 -16.16 -3.82 -5.45
C HIS A 36 -14.78 -4.32 -5.00
N SER A 37 -14.01 -4.88 -5.92
CA SER A 37 -12.65 -5.36 -5.65
C SER A 37 -11.64 -4.31 -6.10
N LEU A 38 -10.79 -3.85 -5.18
CA LEU A 38 -9.84 -2.76 -5.39
C LEU A 38 -8.42 -3.29 -5.15
N GLY A 39 -7.72 -3.63 -6.24
CA GLY A 39 -6.35 -4.14 -6.24
C GLY A 39 -5.32 -3.07 -6.61
N LEU A 40 -4.17 -3.52 -7.11
CA LEU A 40 -3.10 -2.63 -7.60
C LEU A 40 -3.56 -1.82 -8.81
N LYS A 41 -4.35 -2.44 -9.70
CA LYS A 41 -4.84 -1.81 -10.93
C LYS A 41 -5.80 -0.66 -10.64
N GLU A 42 -6.65 -0.81 -9.65
CA GLU A 42 -7.62 0.20 -9.21
C GLU A 42 -6.98 1.23 -8.27
N GLY A 43 -5.71 1.09 -7.91
CA GLY A 43 -5.04 1.93 -6.92
C GLY A 43 -5.57 1.74 -5.49
N GLY A 44 -6.32 0.67 -5.23
CA GLY A 44 -6.87 0.33 -3.92
C GLY A 44 -5.83 -0.10 -2.90
N VAL A 45 -4.73 -0.68 -3.38
CA VAL A 45 -3.58 -1.09 -2.57
C VAL A 45 -2.26 -0.70 -3.24
N GLY A 46 -1.17 -0.72 -2.47
CA GLY A 46 0.16 -0.43 -2.98
C GLY A 46 1.25 -0.52 -1.91
N ILE A 47 2.46 -0.12 -2.27
CA ILE A 47 3.60 0.03 -1.35
C ILE A 47 4.00 1.50 -1.29
N SER A 48 4.23 2.03 -0.08
CA SER A 48 4.57 3.44 0.10
C SER A 48 5.91 3.81 -0.55
N GLY A 49 5.93 4.92 -1.28
CA GLY A 49 7.14 5.58 -1.77
C GLY A 49 7.40 6.92 -1.10
N ILE A 50 8.21 7.75 -1.78
CA ILE A 50 8.55 9.10 -1.30
C ILE A 50 7.33 10.01 -1.30
N LYS A 51 6.43 9.88 -2.29
CA LYS A 51 5.23 10.72 -2.37
C LYS A 51 4.36 10.52 -1.14
N GLU A 52 4.10 9.26 -0.77
CA GLU A 52 3.29 8.92 0.40
C GLU A 52 3.94 9.43 1.69
N LEU A 53 5.27 9.32 1.82
CA LEU A 53 5.98 9.89 2.96
C LEU A 53 5.69 11.40 3.08
N LEU A 54 5.81 12.14 1.99
CA LEU A 54 5.60 13.59 1.97
C LEU A 54 4.15 13.96 2.29
N ASP A 55 3.18 13.25 1.73
CA ASP A 55 1.75 13.48 1.99
C ASP A 55 1.42 13.23 3.48
N PHE A 56 1.89 12.11 4.06
CA PHE A 56 1.67 11.81 5.48
C PHE A 56 2.43 12.76 6.41
N MET A 57 3.59 13.26 5.99
CA MET A 57 4.31 14.30 6.72
C MET A 57 3.51 15.60 6.74
N ASP A 58 2.96 16.04 5.60
CA ASP A 58 2.12 17.23 5.54
C ASP A 58 0.89 17.11 6.45
N PHE A 59 0.19 15.96 6.44
CA PHE A 59 -0.90 15.70 7.38
C PHE A 59 -0.43 15.75 8.84
N GLY A 60 0.71 15.12 9.15
CA GLY A 60 1.28 15.12 10.50
C GLY A 60 1.68 16.51 10.98
N ILE A 61 2.21 17.36 10.10
CA ILE A 61 2.55 18.76 10.41
C ILE A 61 1.29 19.57 10.66
N LYS A 62 0.28 19.48 9.79
CA LYS A 62 -1.01 20.18 9.94
C LYS A 62 -1.75 19.76 11.21
N ALA A 63 -1.64 18.49 11.60
CA ALA A 63 -2.23 17.95 12.82
C ALA A 63 -1.37 18.23 14.09
N GLY A 64 -0.20 18.86 13.96
CA GLY A 64 0.72 19.12 15.06
C GLY A 64 1.45 17.87 15.61
N ALA A 65 1.34 16.73 14.93
CA ALA A 65 1.96 15.46 15.31
C ALA A 65 3.43 15.34 14.84
N ILE A 66 3.86 16.19 13.91
CA ILE A 66 5.22 16.30 13.37
C ILE A 66 5.62 17.78 13.37
N LYS A 67 6.86 18.08 13.76
CA LYS A 67 7.39 19.44 13.63
C LYS A 67 7.92 19.65 12.21
N ALA A 68 7.60 20.79 11.59
CA ALA A 68 8.11 21.12 10.27
C ALA A 68 9.66 21.15 10.20
N SER A 69 10.33 21.47 11.30
CA SER A 69 11.79 21.42 11.44
C SER A 69 12.40 20.04 11.20
N ASP A 70 11.61 18.97 11.43
CA ASP A 70 12.11 17.59 11.41
C ASP A 70 12.06 16.99 9.99
N THR A 71 11.49 17.72 9.02
CA THR A 71 11.24 17.29 7.64
C THR A 71 12.47 16.66 6.99
N TYR A 72 13.59 17.38 6.94
CA TYR A 72 14.81 16.89 6.29
C TYR A 72 15.40 15.66 7.00
N GLN A 73 15.33 15.62 8.33
CA GLN A 73 15.82 14.48 9.10
C GLN A 73 14.97 13.24 8.83
N ILE A 74 13.65 13.38 8.76
CA ILE A 74 12.73 12.28 8.46
C ILE A 74 12.99 11.73 7.05
N ILE A 75 13.15 12.60 6.06
CA ILE A 75 13.46 12.21 4.67
C ILE A 75 14.83 11.50 4.61
N ALA A 76 15.84 12.02 5.29
CA ALA A 76 17.17 11.42 5.32
C ALA A 76 17.16 10.04 5.98
N ASN A 77 16.46 9.89 7.11
CA ASN A 77 16.30 8.60 7.77
C ASN A 77 15.58 7.59 6.88
N TRP A 78 14.49 8.00 6.22
CA TRP A 78 13.75 7.15 5.29
C TRP A 78 14.63 6.68 4.12
N ALA A 79 15.38 7.59 3.51
CA ALA A 79 16.26 7.28 2.39
C ALA A 79 17.38 6.32 2.81
N SER A 80 18.02 6.58 3.95
CA SER A 80 19.08 5.74 4.50
C SER A 80 18.58 4.34 4.86
N ASN A 81 17.39 4.23 5.47
CA ASN A 81 16.78 2.95 5.81
C ASN A 81 16.48 2.10 4.56
N ARG A 82 16.00 2.73 3.47
CA ARG A 82 15.74 2.02 2.21
C ARG A 82 17.01 1.66 1.45
N ALA A 83 18.04 2.50 1.52
CA ALA A 83 19.36 2.22 0.93
C ALA A 83 20.08 1.04 1.60
N ALA A 84 19.73 0.71 2.85
CA ALA A 84 20.24 -0.48 3.53
C ALA A 84 19.67 -1.80 2.97
N ILE A 85 18.62 -1.74 2.16
CA ILE A 85 18.03 -2.91 1.50
C ILE A 85 18.71 -3.11 0.14
N PRO A 86 19.24 -4.33 -0.14
CA PRO A 86 19.81 -4.65 -1.44
C PRO A 86 18.88 -4.26 -2.60
N TYR A 87 19.44 -3.62 -3.63
CA TYR A 87 18.67 -3.04 -4.73
C TYR A 87 17.76 -4.07 -5.43
N TRP A 88 18.24 -5.31 -5.56
CA TRP A 88 17.50 -6.40 -6.21
C TRP A 88 16.16 -6.73 -5.52
N ILE A 89 15.99 -6.42 -4.23
CA ILE A 89 14.70 -6.60 -3.54
C ILE A 89 13.67 -5.62 -4.07
N TRP A 90 14.08 -4.38 -4.36
CA TRP A 90 13.20 -3.39 -4.96
C TRP A 90 12.85 -3.75 -6.41
N GLU A 91 13.81 -4.28 -7.18
CA GLU A 91 13.54 -4.83 -8.51
C GLU A 91 12.55 -5.99 -8.47
N ALA A 92 12.71 -6.93 -7.53
CA ALA A 92 11.78 -8.06 -7.37
C ALA A 92 10.36 -7.59 -6.99
N ILE A 93 10.24 -6.52 -6.20
CA ILE A 93 8.92 -5.91 -5.89
C ILE A 93 8.31 -5.31 -7.16
N ASP A 94 9.10 -4.61 -7.97
CA ASP A 94 8.61 -3.99 -9.20
C ASP A 94 8.24 -5.04 -10.25
N GLU A 95 9.00 -6.12 -10.38
CA GLU A 95 8.69 -7.27 -11.22
C GLU A 95 7.38 -7.94 -10.79
N LEU A 96 7.23 -8.24 -9.49
CA LEU A 96 5.99 -8.81 -8.96
C LEU A 96 4.79 -7.89 -9.21
N LYS A 97 4.95 -6.59 -8.97
CA LYS A 97 3.91 -5.60 -9.25
C LYS A 97 3.53 -5.58 -10.73
N ALA A 98 4.52 -5.57 -11.62
CA ALA A 98 4.29 -5.60 -13.06
C ALA A 98 3.54 -6.87 -13.49
N GLY A 99 3.97 -8.04 -12.99
CA GLY A 99 3.31 -9.31 -13.29
C GLY A 99 1.87 -9.38 -12.78
N ILE A 100 1.57 -8.77 -11.63
CA ILE A 100 0.18 -8.68 -11.15
C ILE A 100 -0.65 -7.74 -12.05
N LEU A 101 -0.07 -6.62 -12.49
CA LEU A 101 -0.76 -5.63 -13.32
C LEU A 101 -1.01 -6.10 -14.75
N ASP A 102 -0.08 -6.86 -15.34
CA ASP A 102 -0.22 -7.43 -16.68
C ASP A 102 -0.98 -8.77 -16.69
N GLY A 103 -1.21 -9.35 -15.51
CA GLY A 103 -1.98 -10.58 -15.32
C GLY A 103 -1.16 -11.87 -15.48
N SER A 104 0.15 -11.79 -15.72
CA SER A 104 1.04 -12.96 -15.74
C SER A 104 1.19 -13.60 -14.34
N ILE A 105 0.97 -12.83 -13.28
CA ILE A 105 0.91 -13.29 -11.90
C ILE A 105 -0.50 -13.06 -11.35
N GLN A 106 -1.19 -14.14 -10.98
CA GLN A 106 -2.49 -14.06 -10.33
C GLN A 106 -2.34 -14.25 -8.83
N VAL A 107 -2.79 -13.26 -8.06
CA VAL A 107 -2.84 -13.36 -6.59
C VAL A 107 -4.08 -14.18 -6.22
N PRO A 108 -3.92 -15.31 -5.50
CA PRO A 108 -5.07 -16.12 -5.08
C PRO A 108 -6.01 -15.33 -4.17
N THR A 109 -7.31 -15.46 -4.41
CA THR A 109 -8.37 -14.91 -3.55
C THR A 109 -9.13 -16.05 -2.87
N ALA A 110 -9.72 -15.77 -1.72
CA ALA A 110 -10.53 -16.71 -0.98
C ALA A 110 -11.64 -15.98 -0.23
N ASP A 111 -12.88 -16.41 -0.41
CA ASP A 111 -14.06 -15.82 0.23
C ASP A 111 -14.59 -16.69 1.39
N THR A 112 -14.06 -17.91 1.51
CA THR A 112 -14.42 -18.86 2.56
C THR A 112 -13.18 -19.37 3.28
N ARG A 113 -13.40 -19.89 4.50
CA ARG A 113 -12.35 -20.50 5.30
C ARG A 113 -11.69 -21.67 4.57
N ASP A 114 -12.48 -22.53 3.93
CA ASP A 114 -11.97 -23.72 3.26
C ASP A 114 -11.13 -23.38 2.03
N GLN A 115 -11.54 -22.37 1.25
CA GLN A 115 -10.73 -21.82 0.16
C GLN A 115 -9.42 -21.23 0.67
N MET A 116 -9.46 -20.46 1.76
CA MET A 116 -8.28 -19.85 2.37
C MET A 116 -7.30 -20.91 2.89
N LEU A 117 -7.81 -22.00 3.48
CA LEU A 117 -6.99 -23.15 3.88
C LEU A 117 -6.40 -23.89 2.67
N ALA A 118 -7.16 -24.05 1.58
CA ALA A 118 -6.67 -24.67 0.35
C ALA A 118 -5.54 -23.85 -0.30
N VAL A 119 -5.66 -22.51 -0.34
CA VAL A 119 -4.58 -21.62 -0.80
C VAL A 119 -3.35 -21.78 0.09
N ARG A 120 -3.50 -21.74 1.42
CA ARG A 120 -2.36 -21.90 2.34
C ARG A 120 -1.64 -23.24 2.18
N ALA A 121 -2.37 -24.31 1.87
CA ALA A 121 -1.77 -25.62 1.64
C ALA A 121 -0.90 -25.68 0.38
N GLN A 122 -1.14 -24.80 -0.61
CA GLN A 122 -0.31 -24.69 -1.83
C GLN A 122 1.01 -23.95 -1.58
N TYR A 123 1.06 -23.10 -0.55
CA TYR A 123 2.23 -22.30 -0.19
C TYR A 123 2.65 -22.59 1.26
N PRO A 124 3.12 -23.82 1.55
CA PRO A 124 3.51 -24.18 2.90
C PRO A 124 4.70 -23.34 3.35
N LEU A 125 4.64 -22.86 4.60
CA LEU A 125 5.79 -22.25 5.26
C LEU A 125 6.77 -23.35 5.67
N GLU A 126 7.41 -23.99 4.69
CA GLU A 126 8.56 -24.84 4.97
C GLU A 126 9.74 -23.93 5.32
N ARG A 127 10.37 -24.22 6.46
CA ARG A 127 11.61 -23.57 6.88
C ARG A 127 12.80 -24.31 6.32
#